data_AF-A0A554KGK1-F1
#
_entry.id   AF-A0A554KGK1-F1
#
_cell.length_a   1.000
_cell.length_b   1.000
_cell.length_c   1.000
_cell.angle_alpha   90.00
_cell.angle_beta   90.00
_cell.angle_gamma   90.00
#
_symmetry.space_group_name_H-M   'P 1'
#
loop_
_entity.id
_entity.type
_entity.pdbx_description
1 polymer ?
#
loop_
_entity_poly.entity_id
_entity_poly.type
_entity_poly.pdbx_seq_one_letter_code
_entity_poly.pdbx_strand_id
1 'polypeptide(L)'
;MFLDEATITVTGGHGGHGCVSWRREKYVPKGGPDGGDGGRGADVVIIADENTDTLSDYASTKEFDAQRGDGGRGQKCRGKSGEDLLLTVPPGTLVHDVTGGTPGTVLADLAHHGDRVVVARGGRGGYGNAHFVSSVRQRPDFAELGEPGDHRVLHLELKLVADVGLVGYPNAGKSTLISVISSARPKIADYPFTTLVPNLGVAAVDDRRFVVCDVPGLIEGASKGKGLGHTFLRHIERTGIVVHMLDLARALREGGGIDVESLADDHRTIRRELESYSPILAAKKELVVLNKTDLAGGDVDGIVRDLGRHGVSVFRAISAATHAGTQELVRALLPIVLEERTRRDQPEEEADAAALPVLRPHIDDIRMGAYRIEETDDAIVIRGKRLEQMTIMTNFDSSGALSRFRDVLSRVGVLRAVSRLRQKRGGRPVYIGDIRVDAYLAEEDAEDDAPLP
;
A
#
# COMPACT_ATOMS: atom_id res chain seq x y z
N MET A 1 0.50 -19.63 -7.18
CA MET A 1 1.76 -19.00 -6.75
C MET A 1 1.36 -17.89 -5.79
N PHE A 2 1.67 -18.04 -4.50
CA PHE A 2 1.41 -16.99 -3.50
C PHE A 2 2.39 -15.86 -3.84
N LEU A 3 1.85 -14.71 -4.18
CA LEU A 3 2.64 -13.53 -4.44
C LEU A 3 2.36 -12.58 -3.29
N ASP A 4 3.40 -12.29 -2.52
CA ASP A 4 3.31 -11.48 -1.30
C ASP A 4 3.86 -10.07 -1.56
N GLU A 5 4.48 -9.87 -2.72
CA GLU A 5 4.93 -8.58 -3.21
C GLU A 5 4.46 -8.39 -4.65
N ALA A 6 3.76 -7.30 -4.92
CA ALA A 6 3.31 -6.96 -6.27
C ALA A 6 3.63 -5.51 -6.59
N THR A 7 4.27 -5.29 -7.74
CA THR A 7 4.45 -3.93 -8.27
C THR A 7 3.39 -3.70 -9.33
N ILE A 8 2.55 -2.70 -9.10
CA ILE A 8 1.46 -2.32 -10.00
C ILE A 8 1.62 -0.86 -10.43
N THR A 9 1.20 -0.58 -11.65
CA THR A 9 1.07 0.77 -12.19
C THR A 9 -0.41 1.13 -12.13
N VAL A 10 -0.73 2.24 -11.47
CA VAL A 10 -2.09 2.75 -11.35
C VAL A 10 -2.19 4.12 -12.03
N THR A 11 -3.24 4.29 -12.83
CA THR A 11 -3.55 5.57 -13.47
C THR A 11 -4.96 5.98 -13.09
N GLY A 12 -5.09 7.17 -12.51
CA GLY A 12 -6.39 7.82 -12.31
C GLY A 12 -7.06 8.12 -13.65
N GLY A 13 -8.38 8.10 -13.68
CA GLY A 13 -9.12 8.43 -14.89
C GLY A 13 -8.83 9.87 -15.32
N HIS A 14 -8.58 10.10 -16.61
CA HIS A 14 -8.48 11.46 -17.12
C HIS A 14 -9.84 12.15 -17.05
N GLY A 15 -9.86 13.44 -16.75
CA GLY A 15 -11.07 14.26 -16.82
C GLY A 15 -11.58 14.37 -18.25
N GLY A 16 -12.88 14.53 -18.41
CA GLY A 16 -13.49 14.81 -19.72
C GLY A 16 -13.15 16.22 -20.20
N HIS A 17 -13.03 16.41 -21.51
CA HIS A 17 -12.84 17.73 -22.10
C HIS A 17 -14.14 18.56 -22.02
N GLY A 18 -14.00 19.87 -21.80
CA GLY A 18 -15.10 20.81 -21.98
C GLY A 18 -15.48 20.95 -23.45
N CYS A 19 -16.76 21.22 -23.71
CA CYS A 19 -17.24 21.40 -25.08
C CYS A 19 -17.22 22.88 -25.48
N VAL A 20 -16.86 23.15 -26.73
CA VAL A 20 -17.14 24.43 -27.39
C VAL A 20 -18.40 24.24 -28.24
N SER A 21 -19.51 24.83 -27.81
CA SER A 21 -20.77 24.79 -28.55
C SER A 21 -21.52 26.11 -28.48
N TRP A 22 -22.35 26.36 -29.48
CA TRP A 22 -23.24 27.51 -29.50
C TRP A 22 -24.66 27.07 -29.84
N ARG A 23 -25.64 27.69 -29.18
CA ARG A 23 -27.05 27.48 -29.48
C ARG A 23 -27.34 27.88 -30.93
N ARG A 24 -28.03 27.00 -31.66
CA ARG A 24 -28.49 27.26 -33.02
C ARG A 24 -30.00 27.15 -33.05
N GLU A 25 -30.67 28.28 -33.29
CA GLU A 25 -32.13 28.36 -33.40
C GLU A 25 -32.48 29.05 -34.72
N LYS A 26 -33.58 28.61 -35.37
CA LYS A 26 -33.96 29.01 -36.73
C LYS A 26 -34.12 30.54 -36.92
N TYR A 27 -34.29 31.30 -35.84
CA TYR A 27 -34.48 32.76 -35.86
C TYR A 27 -33.46 33.53 -35.01
N VAL A 28 -32.40 32.87 -34.53
CA VAL A 28 -31.37 33.51 -33.69
C VAL A 28 -30.02 33.38 -34.41
N PRO A 29 -29.55 34.44 -35.10
CA PRO A 29 -28.32 34.38 -35.91
C PRO A 29 -27.06 34.05 -35.10
N LYS A 30 -27.00 34.49 -33.84
CA LYS A 30 -25.87 34.27 -32.92
C LYS A 30 -26.40 33.84 -31.55
N GLY A 31 -26.64 32.54 -31.40
CA GLY A 31 -27.01 31.99 -30.09
C GLY A 31 -25.84 32.06 -29.11
N GLY A 32 -26.18 32.16 -27.83
CA GLY A 32 -25.20 32.14 -26.75
C GLY A 32 -24.45 30.79 -26.67
N PRO A 33 -23.31 30.75 -25.97
CA PRO A 33 -22.55 29.52 -25.76
C PRO A 33 -23.35 28.52 -24.91
N ASP A 34 -23.29 27.26 -25.31
CA ASP A 34 -23.96 26.13 -24.65
C ASP A 34 -23.09 24.88 -24.59
N GLY A 35 -21.77 25.01 -24.64
CA GLY A 35 -20.88 23.90 -24.33
C GLY A 35 -20.95 23.54 -22.86
N GLY A 36 -21.22 22.27 -22.56
CA GLY A 36 -21.18 21.71 -21.22
C GLY A 36 -19.76 21.39 -20.75
N ASP A 37 -19.64 21.20 -19.44
CA ASP A 37 -18.39 20.81 -18.77
C ASP A 37 -18.13 19.31 -18.92
N GLY A 38 -16.86 18.92 -18.93
CA GLY A 38 -16.46 17.51 -18.88
C GLY A 38 -16.71 16.88 -17.52
N GLY A 39 -16.91 15.55 -17.52
CA GLY A 39 -17.04 14.76 -16.31
C GLY A 39 -15.71 14.60 -15.57
N ARG A 40 -15.76 14.30 -14.27
CA ARG A 40 -14.56 13.97 -13.49
C ARG A 40 -14.06 12.58 -13.87
N GLY A 41 -12.75 12.39 -13.97
CA GLY A 41 -12.16 11.06 -14.03
C GLY A 41 -12.30 10.32 -12.70
N ALA A 42 -12.33 9.00 -12.78
CA ALA A 42 -12.44 8.10 -11.64
C ALA A 42 -11.14 8.03 -10.82
N ASP A 43 -11.28 7.84 -9.51
CA ASP A 43 -10.16 7.55 -8.61
C ASP A 43 -9.79 6.06 -8.64
N VAL A 44 -8.53 5.74 -8.36
CA VAL A 44 -8.10 4.38 -8.02
C VAL A 44 -7.99 4.28 -6.51
N VAL A 45 -8.72 3.33 -5.92
CA VAL A 45 -8.80 3.12 -4.48
C VAL A 45 -8.40 1.70 -4.17
N ILE A 46 -7.48 1.52 -3.23
CA ILE A 46 -7.16 0.20 -2.68
C ILE A 46 -7.98 -0.01 -1.41
N ILE A 47 -8.60 -1.17 -1.27
CA ILE A 47 -9.44 -1.56 -0.13
C ILE A 47 -8.94 -2.90 0.43
N ALA A 48 -8.79 -2.99 1.76
CA ALA A 48 -8.50 -4.25 2.43
C ALA A 48 -9.75 -5.13 2.57
N ASP A 49 -9.71 -6.35 2.05
CA ASP A 49 -10.79 -7.34 2.13
C ASP A 49 -10.27 -8.65 2.76
N GLU A 50 -10.99 -9.18 3.76
CA GLU A 50 -10.65 -10.45 4.44
C GLU A 50 -10.87 -11.67 3.54
N ASN A 51 -11.66 -11.53 2.48
CA ASN A 51 -11.90 -12.61 1.52
C ASN A 51 -10.73 -12.79 0.53
N THR A 52 -9.79 -11.85 0.51
CA THR A 52 -8.60 -11.89 -0.35
C THR A 52 -7.39 -12.30 0.48
N ASP A 53 -6.86 -13.50 0.23
CA ASP A 53 -5.75 -14.06 1.02
C ASP A 53 -4.35 -13.78 0.41
N THR A 54 -4.26 -13.38 -0.86
CA THR A 54 -2.97 -13.20 -1.58
C THR A 54 -2.97 -12.01 -2.54
N LEU A 55 -1.79 -11.49 -2.92
CA LEU A 55 -1.65 -10.50 -3.99
C LEU A 55 -1.49 -11.15 -5.38
N SER A 56 -1.89 -12.42 -5.53
CA SER A 56 -1.71 -13.18 -6.78
C SER A 56 -2.47 -12.58 -7.96
N ASP A 57 -3.58 -11.89 -7.72
CA ASP A 57 -4.38 -11.24 -8.77
C ASP A 57 -3.57 -10.16 -9.51
N TYR A 58 -2.67 -9.48 -8.78
CA TYR A 58 -1.76 -8.46 -9.29
C TYR A 58 -0.52 -9.03 -10.01
N ALA A 59 -0.34 -10.36 -10.00
CA ALA A 59 0.77 -11.00 -10.70
C ALA A 59 0.58 -10.98 -12.24
N SER A 60 -0.67 -11.10 -12.68
CA SER A 60 -1.04 -11.26 -14.08
C SER A 60 -1.29 -9.92 -14.78
N THR A 61 -1.95 -8.99 -14.08
CA THR A 61 -2.26 -7.65 -14.58
C THR A 61 -1.48 -6.64 -13.76
N LYS A 62 -0.58 -5.89 -14.41
CA LYS A 62 0.28 -4.90 -13.76
C LYS A 62 -0.18 -3.46 -13.98
N GLU A 63 -1.12 -3.21 -14.89
CA GLU A 63 -1.60 -1.88 -15.24
C GLU A 63 -3.10 -1.77 -14.91
N PHE A 64 -3.45 -0.77 -14.11
CA PHE A 64 -4.81 -0.52 -13.64
C PHE A 64 -5.20 0.92 -13.94
N ASP A 65 -6.01 1.10 -14.98
CA ASP A 65 -6.49 2.41 -15.40
C ASP A 65 -7.94 2.61 -14.96
N ALA A 66 -8.19 3.67 -14.19
CA ALA A 66 -9.54 4.06 -13.80
C ALA A 66 -10.32 4.72 -14.96
N GLN A 67 -11.65 4.66 -14.89
CA GLN A 67 -12.52 5.15 -15.96
C GLN A 67 -12.35 6.66 -16.22
N ARG A 68 -12.18 7.03 -17.49
CA ARG A 68 -12.13 8.44 -17.92
C ARG A 68 -13.49 9.10 -17.76
N GLY A 69 -13.51 10.40 -17.46
CA GLY A 69 -14.72 11.21 -17.49
C GLY A 69 -15.17 11.48 -18.93
N ASP A 70 -16.48 11.49 -19.16
CA ASP A 70 -17.02 11.80 -20.48
C ASP A 70 -16.83 13.28 -20.84
N GLY A 71 -16.64 13.56 -22.12
CA GLY A 71 -16.60 14.94 -22.61
C GLY A 71 -17.94 15.65 -22.46
N GLY A 72 -17.90 16.97 -22.25
CA GLY A 72 -19.09 17.82 -22.30
C GLY A 72 -19.73 17.78 -23.69
N ARG A 73 -21.02 18.13 -23.77
CA ARG A 73 -21.76 18.23 -25.03
C ARG A 73 -22.45 19.59 -25.15
N GLY A 74 -22.99 19.88 -26.34
CA GLY A 74 -23.84 21.06 -26.54
C GLY A 74 -25.09 21.03 -25.63
N GLN A 75 -25.88 22.09 -25.68
CA GLN A 75 -27.07 22.24 -24.83
C GLN A 75 -26.77 22.25 -23.31
N LYS A 76 -25.56 22.69 -22.93
CA LYS A 76 -25.04 22.74 -21.55
C LYS A 76 -25.02 21.36 -20.86
N CYS A 77 -24.92 20.29 -21.64
CA CYS A 77 -24.95 18.94 -21.12
C CYS A 77 -23.56 18.55 -20.58
N ARG A 78 -23.48 18.31 -19.28
CA ARG A 78 -22.24 17.88 -18.62
C ARG A 78 -21.94 16.42 -18.91
N GLY A 79 -20.66 16.09 -19.03
CA GLY A 79 -20.20 14.71 -19.16
C GLY A 79 -20.43 13.92 -17.86
N LYS A 80 -20.69 12.61 -17.99
CA LYS A 80 -20.77 11.68 -16.85
C LYS A 80 -19.39 11.55 -16.20
N SER A 81 -19.34 11.50 -14.87
CA SER A 81 -18.12 11.14 -14.14
C SER A 81 -17.80 9.66 -14.34
N GLY A 82 -16.50 9.33 -14.36
CA GLY A 82 -16.03 7.95 -14.32
C GLY A 82 -16.38 7.28 -12.98
N GLU A 83 -16.54 5.96 -13.01
CA GLU A 83 -16.74 5.11 -11.84
C GLU A 83 -15.39 4.68 -11.27
N ASP A 84 -15.21 4.84 -9.96
CA ASP A 84 -13.95 4.57 -9.24
C ASP A 84 -13.52 3.10 -9.39
N LEU A 85 -12.21 2.90 -9.59
CA LEU A 85 -11.62 1.57 -9.67
C LEU A 85 -11.21 1.11 -8.27
N LEU A 86 -11.87 0.06 -7.78
CA LEU A 86 -11.59 -0.54 -6.48
C LEU A 86 -10.66 -1.74 -6.67
N LEU A 87 -9.49 -1.69 -6.04
CA LEU A 87 -8.50 -2.77 -6.01
C LEU A 87 -8.52 -3.42 -4.62
N THR A 88 -8.88 -4.69 -4.54
CA THR A 88 -8.96 -5.43 -3.27
C THR A 88 -7.63 -6.06 -2.90
N VAL A 89 -7.15 -5.83 -1.68
CA VAL A 89 -5.91 -6.43 -1.16
C VAL A 89 -6.19 -7.12 0.17
N PRO A 90 -5.37 -8.10 0.58
CA PRO A 90 -5.48 -8.68 1.91
C PRO A 90 -5.20 -7.63 3.01
N PRO A 91 -5.81 -7.75 4.19
CA PRO A 91 -5.43 -6.94 5.35
C PRO A 91 -3.96 -7.20 5.73
N GLY A 92 -3.26 -6.16 6.18
CA GLY A 92 -1.82 -6.17 6.42
C GLY A 92 -0.97 -5.80 5.20
N THR A 93 -1.58 -5.27 4.13
CA THR A 93 -0.84 -4.81 2.94
C THR A 93 -0.28 -3.41 3.14
N LEU A 94 1.03 -3.26 2.98
CA LEU A 94 1.71 -1.97 2.87
C LEU A 94 1.71 -1.48 1.43
N VAL A 95 1.37 -0.20 1.25
CA VAL A 95 1.40 0.46 -0.05
C VAL A 95 2.55 1.47 -0.09
N HIS A 96 3.56 1.18 -0.91
CA HIS A 96 4.70 2.06 -1.14
C HIS A 96 4.61 2.76 -2.49
N ASP A 97 4.91 4.07 -2.53
CA ASP A 97 5.08 4.77 -3.80
C ASP A 97 6.51 4.56 -4.32
N VAL A 98 6.66 3.98 -5.51
CA VAL A 98 7.96 3.75 -6.16
C VAL A 98 8.09 4.48 -7.49
N THR A 99 7.24 5.48 -7.75
CA THR A 99 7.20 6.23 -9.02
C THR A 99 8.55 6.87 -9.38
N GLY A 100 9.39 7.20 -8.38
CA GLY A 100 10.73 7.77 -8.56
C GLY A 100 11.90 6.78 -8.59
N GLY A 101 11.66 5.45 -8.57
CA GLY A 101 12.70 4.42 -8.64
C GLY A 101 13.51 4.18 -7.36
N THR A 102 13.29 4.96 -6.30
CA THR A 102 13.77 4.67 -4.94
C THR A 102 12.60 4.11 -4.11
N PRO A 103 12.81 3.23 -3.11
CA PRO A 103 11.73 2.72 -2.26
C PRO A 103 11.13 3.90 -1.48
N GLY A 104 10.07 4.46 -2.04
CA GLY A 104 9.49 5.71 -1.60
C GLY A 104 8.49 5.50 -0.48
N THR A 105 8.22 6.62 0.16
CA THR A 105 7.38 6.82 1.33
C THR A 105 6.17 5.88 1.39
N VAL A 106 5.94 5.27 2.57
CA VAL A 106 4.72 4.50 2.85
C VAL A 106 3.52 5.43 2.63
N LEU A 107 2.67 5.11 1.65
CA LEU A 107 1.45 5.86 1.37
C LEU A 107 0.36 5.49 2.38
N ALA A 108 0.22 4.21 2.67
CA ALA A 108 -0.73 3.68 3.64
C ALA A 108 -0.34 2.28 4.10
N ASP A 109 -0.77 1.95 5.32
CA ASP A 109 -0.77 0.60 5.90
C ASP A 109 -2.23 0.19 6.03
N LEU A 110 -2.66 -0.78 5.23
CA LEU A 110 -4.04 -1.26 5.21
C LEU A 110 -4.15 -2.45 6.17
N ALA A 111 -4.13 -2.16 7.46
CA ALA A 111 -4.01 -3.17 8.51
C ALA A 111 -5.31 -3.95 8.71
N HIS A 112 -6.48 -3.30 8.60
CA HIS A 112 -7.77 -3.88 8.95
C HIS A 112 -8.70 -4.00 7.75
N HIS A 113 -9.68 -4.90 7.86
CA HIS A 113 -10.76 -5.01 6.89
C HIS A 113 -11.51 -3.68 6.70
N GLY A 114 -11.73 -3.30 5.45
CA GLY A 114 -12.44 -2.08 5.09
C GLY A 114 -11.56 -0.82 5.09
N ASP A 115 -10.28 -0.92 5.49
CA ASP A 115 -9.33 0.17 5.31
C ASP A 115 -9.23 0.51 3.82
N ARG A 116 -9.29 1.80 3.51
CA ARG A 116 -9.29 2.31 2.13
C ARG A 116 -8.35 3.47 1.95
N VAL A 117 -7.63 3.47 0.82
CA VAL A 117 -6.73 4.56 0.45
C VAL A 117 -6.88 4.91 -1.01
N VAL A 118 -6.98 6.21 -1.31
CA VAL A 118 -6.94 6.73 -2.69
C VAL A 118 -5.48 6.80 -3.12
N VAL A 119 -5.08 5.90 -4.03
CA VAL A 119 -3.69 5.80 -4.48
C VAL A 119 -3.41 6.65 -5.71
N ALA A 120 -4.38 6.82 -6.60
CA ALA A 120 -4.30 7.73 -7.74
C ALA A 120 -5.60 8.51 -7.87
N ARG A 121 -5.50 9.84 -7.95
CA ARG A 121 -6.67 10.69 -8.12
C ARG A 121 -7.04 10.84 -9.59
N GLY A 122 -8.33 10.76 -9.89
CA GLY A 122 -8.90 11.10 -11.18
C GLY A 122 -8.82 12.60 -11.45
N GLY A 123 -8.53 12.93 -12.70
CA GLY A 123 -8.42 14.30 -13.19
C GLY A 123 -9.75 15.04 -13.19
N ARG A 124 -9.69 16.36 -13.02
CA ARG A 124 -10.87 17.22 -13.08
C ARG A 124 -11.37 17.37 -14.52
N GLY A 125 -12.70 17.42 -14.67
CA GLY A 125 -13.32 17.75 -15.95
C GLY A 125 -13.02 19.18 -16.37
N GLY A 126 -12.76 19.37 -17.66
CA GLY A 126 -12.55 20.69 -18.25
C GLY A 126 -13.85 21.47 -18.35
N TYR A 127 -13.82 22.75 -18.04
CA TYR A 127 -14.97 23.63 -18.21
C TYR A 127 -15.30 23.88 -19.69
N GLY A 128 -16.59 23.87 -20.01
CA GLY A 128 -17.10 24.21 -21.35
C GLY A 128 -17.05 25.72 -21.62
N ASN A 129 -17.25 26.11 -22.89
CA ASN A 129 -17.21 27.53 -23.27
C ASN A 129 -18.28 28.38 -22.58
N ALA A 130 -19.39 27.79 -22.15
CA ALA A 130 -20.44 28.48 -21.40
C ALA A 130 -19.97 28.97 -20.01
N HIS A 131 -18.97 28.33 -19.41
CA HIS A 131 -18.40 28.72 -18.12
C HIS A 131 -17.53 30.00 -18.21
N PHE A 132 -17.04 30.34 -19.41
CA PHE A 132 -16.15 31.48 -19.63
C PHE A 132 -16.86 32.76 -20.07
N VAL A 133 -18.19 32.75 -20.04
CA VAL A 133 -18.99 33.94 -20.32
C VAL A 133 -18.71 35.00 -19.28
N SER A 134 -18.37 36.19 -19.75
CA SER A 134 -18.19 37.38 -18.90
C SER A 134 -18.73 38.60 -19.63
N SER A 135 -18.84 39.73 -18.93
CA SER A 135 -19.24 41.01 -19.52
C SER A 135 -18.42 41.37 -20.76
N VAL A 136 -17.12 41.05 -20.75
CA VAL A 136 -16.17 41.31 -21.84
C VAL A 136 -16.15 40.18 -22.89
N ARG A 137 -16.29 38.92 -22.47
CA ARG A 137 -16.30 37.74 -23.35
C ARG A 137 -17.69 37.11 -23.42
N GLN A 138 -18.54 37.64 -24.30
CA GLN A 138 -19.92 37.16 -24.49
C GLN A 138 -20.01 35.84 -25.29
N ARG A 139 -19.02 35.55 -26.13
CA ARG A 139 -19.00 34.36 -26.98
C ARG A 139 -17.63 33.67 -26.96
N PRO A 140 -17.26 32.99 -25.86
CA PRO A 140 -16.02 32.23 -25.79
C PRO A 140 -15.99 31.13 -26.85
N ASP A 141 -14.85 31.03 -27.53
CA ASP A 141 -14.54 30.08 -28.59
C ASP A 141 -13.57 28.97 -28.14
N PHE A 142 -13.32 28.90 -26.84
CA PHE A 142 -12.45 27.92 -26.21
C PHE A 142 -13.14 27.20 -25.05
N ALA A 143 -12.62 26.02 -24.72
CA ALA A 143 -12.98 25.23 -23.56
C ALA A 143 -11.68 24.72 -22.91
N GLU A 144 -11.76 24.29 -21.66
CA GLU A 144 -10.63 23.61 -21.01
C GLU A 144 -10.61 22.13 -21.41
N LEU A 145 -9.40 21.61 -21.58
CA LEU A 145 -9.16 20.18 -21.67
C LEU A 145 -9.36 19.55 -20.28
N GLY A 146 -9.69 18.27 -20.24
CA GLY A 146 -9.70 17.53 -18.98
C GLY A 146 -8.29 17.39 -18.41
N GLU A 147 -8.19 17.45 -17.10
CA GLU A 147 -6.94 17.21 -16.40
C GLU A 147 -6.55 15.74 -16.54
N PRO A 148 -5.28 15.39 -16.79
CA PRO A 148 -4.84 14.01 -16.72
C PRO A 148 -4.96 13.48 -15.29
N GLY A 149 -5.31 12.20 -15.13
CA GLY A 149 -5.30 11.57 -13.82
C GLY A 149 -3.87 11.34 -13.30
N ASP A 150 -3.74 11.19 -11.99
CA ASP A 150 -2.46 10.86 -11.36
C ASP A 150 -1.96 9.51 -11.88
N HIS A 151 -0.68 9.44 -12.24
CA HIS A 151 -0.01 8.19 -12.60
C HIS A 151 1.01 7.84 -11.51
N ARG A 152 0.91 6.63 -10.94
CA ARG A 152 1.84 6.15 -9.91
C ARG A 152 2.22 4.70 -10.13
N VAL A 153 3.45 4.37 -9.76
CA VAL A 153 3.89 2.98 -9.62
C VAL A 153 3.91 2.66 -8.13
N LEU A 154 3.15 1.65 -7.73
CA LEU A 154 3.01 1.22 -6.36
C LEU A 154 3.69 -0.13 -6.17
N HIS A 155 4.36 -0.28 -5.05
CA HIS A 155 4.82 -1.57 -4.57
C HIS A 155 3.97 -1.97 -3.36
N LEU A 156 3.22 -3.05 -3.54
CA LEU A 156 2.38 -3.66 -2.52
C LEU A 156 3.20 -4.76 -1.84
N GLU A 157 3.40 -4.65 -0.54
CA GLU A 157 4.03 -5.69 0.28
C GLU A 157 2.99 -6.18 1.27
N LEU A 158 2.55 -7.43 1.12
CA LEU A 158 1.75 -8.10 2.13
C LEU A 158 2.68 -8.46 3.27
N LYS A 159 2.49 -7.86 4.44
CA LYS A 159 3.18 -8.32 5.66
C LYS A 159 2.66 -9.71 5.95
N LEU A 160 3.42 -10.75 5.57
CA LEU A 160 3.11 -12.10 5.99
C LEU A 160 3.27 -12.19 7.51
N VAL A 161 2.13 -12.23 8.21
CA VAL A 161 2.07 -12.46 9.64
C VAL A 161 1.62 -13.90 9.83
N ALA A 162 2.57 -14.81 10.08
CA ALA A 162 2.18 -16.07 10.69
C ALA A 162 1.72 -15.75 12.11
N ASP A 163 0.51 -16.14 12.49
CA ASP A 163 0.02 -15.89 13.85
C ASP A 163 0.80 -16.68 14.88
N VAL A 164 1.24 -17.89 14.49
CA VAL A 164 1.93 -18.84 15.35
C VAL A 164 3.21 -19.32 14.67
N GLY A 165 4.34 -19.15 15.36
CA GLY A 165 5.61 -19.76 14.96
C GLY A 165 5.92 -21.02 15.76
N LEU A 166 6.18 -22.15 15.09
CA LEU A 166 6.60 -23.39 15.74
C LEU A 166 8.12 -23.43 15.90
N VAL A 167 8.60 -23.64 17.13
CA VAL A 167 10.03 -23.82 17.46
C VAL A 167 10.25 -25.14 18.19
N GLY A 168 11.45 -25.71 18.09
CA GLY A 168 11.80 -26.97 18.76
C GLY A 168 12.75 -27.84 17.94
N TYR A 169 13.19 -28.97 18.51
CA TYR A 169 14.20 -29.84 17.90
C TYR A 169 13.88 -30.33 16.48
N PRO A 170 14.89 -30.69 15.65
CA PRO A 170 14.61 -31.36 14.38
C PRO A 170 13.87 -32.66 14.72
N ASN A 171 12.86 -33.00 13.93
CA ASN A 171 11.97 -34.15 14.18
C ASN A 171 11.10 -34.07 15.45
N ALA A 172 10.98 -32.90 16.10
CA ALA A 172 9.98 -32.67 17.16
C ALA A 172 8.52 -32.78 16.67
N GLY A 173 8.30 -32.98 15.37
CA GLY A 173 6.99 -33.14 14.75
C GLY A 173 6.32 -31.83 14.34
N LYS A 174 7.09 -30.75 14.14
CA LYS A 174 6.59 -29.43 13.68
C LYS A 174 5.86 -29.52 12.34
N SER A 175 6.53 -30.03 11.31
CA SER A 175 5.95 -30.18 9.98
C SER A 175 4.78 -31.17 9.96
N THR A 176 4.86 -32.24 10.79
CA THR A 176 3.74 -33.18 10.99
C THR A 176 2.54 -32.47 11.61
N LEU A 177 2.73 -31.67 12.66
CA LEU A 177 1.65 -30.90 13.28
C LEU A 177 0.99 -29.95 12.27
N ILE A 178 1.79 -29.19 11.50
CA ILE A 178 1.28 -28.31 10.43
C ILE A 178 0.44 -29.09 9.42
N SER A 179 0.89 -30.27 8.99
CA SER A 179 0.14 -31.11 8.05
C SER A 179 -1.20 -31.61 8.59
N VAL A 180 -1.28 -31.81 9.90
CA VAL A 180 -2.45 -32.35 10.58
C VAL A 180 -3.49 -31.27 10.89
N ILE A 181 -3.05 -30.08 11.32
CA ILE A 181 -3.95 -28.98 11.69
C ILE A 181 -4.41 -28.14 10.49
N SER A 182 -3.72 -28.26 9.36
CA SER A 182 -3.98 -27.41 8.21
C SER A 182 -5.24 -27.84 7.46
N SER A 183 -6.25 -26.97 7.42
CA SER A 183 -7.51 -27.17 6.68
C SER A 183 -7.33 -27.06 5.16
N ALA A 184 -6.20 -26.50 4.72
CA ALA A 184 -5.69 -26.57 3.34
C ALA A 184 -4.46 -27.50 3.30
N ARG A 185 -4.14 -28.14 2.17
CA ARG A 185 -2.85 -28.85 2.07
C ARG A 185 -1.72 -27.88 2.43
N PRO A 186 -0.78 -28.24 3.32
CA PRO A 186 0.39 -27.42 3.61
C PRO A 186 1.04 -27.02 2.30
N LYS A 187 1.08 -25.72 2.02
CA LYS A 187 1.70 -25.23 0.79
C LYS A 187 3.16 -24.99 1.13
N ILE A 188 4.01 -25.75 0.44
CA ILE A 188 5.45 -25.47 0.32
C ILE A 188 5.51 -24.10 -0.34
N ALA A 189 5.89 -23.08 0.43
CA ALA A 189 5.91 -21.71 -0.03
C ALA A 189 7.31 -21.38 -0.53
N ASP A 190 7.47 -21.40 -1.86
CA ASP A 190 8.73 -21.08 -2.54
C ASP A 190 8.98 -19.57 -2.50
N TYR A 191 9.39 -19.06 -1.34
CA TYR A 191 9.76 -17.65 -1.20
C TYR A 191 11.08 -17.39 -1.93
N PRO A 192 11.18 -16.31 -2.75
CA PRO A 192 12.39 -16.01 -3.54
C PRO A 192 13.66 -15.75 -2.70
N PHE A 193 13.49 -15.55 -1.40
CA PHE A 193 14.53 -15.14 -0.44
C PHE A 193 14.87 -16.23 0.59
N THR A 194 14.29 -17.42 0.50
CA THR A 194 14.57 -18.53 1.41
C THR A 194 15.40 -19.60 0.74
N THR A 195 16.53 -19.98 1.34
CA THR A 195 17.29 -21.18 0.95
C THR A 195 16.62 -22.47 1.45
N LEU A 196 15.73 -22.36 2.44
CA LEU A 196 14.91 -23.43 3.01
C LEU A 196 13.45 -23.00 2.97
N VAL A 197 12.63 -23.72 2.22
CA VAL A 197 11.19 -23.46 2.12
C VAL A 197 10.53 -23.70 3.48
N PRO A 198 9.95 -22.67 4.14
CA PRO A 198 9.22 -22.87 5.37
C PRO A 198 7.89 -23.57 5.09
N ASN A 199 7.46 -24.42 6.03
CA ASN A 199 6.16 -25.07 5.96
C ASN A 199 5.11 -24.13 6.57
N LEU A 200 4.09 -23.76 5.80
CA LEU A 200 2.93 -23.01 6.29
C LEU A 200 1.68 -23.88 6.28
N GLY A 201 0.85 -23.69 7.30
CA GLY A 201 -0.48 -24.29 7.40
C GLY A 201 -1.51 -23.28 7.89
N VAL A 202 -2.75 -23.48 7.46
CA VAL A 202 -3.89 -22.66 7.88
C VAL A 202 -4.72 -23.49 8.83
N ALA A 203 -4.75 -23.13 10.11
CA ALA A 203 -5.59 -23.79 11.09
C ALA A 203 -6.94 -23.08 11.17
N ALA A 204 -8.03 -23.86 11.24
CA ALA A 204 -9.39 -23.35 11.28
C ALA A 204 -10.15 -23.91 12.50
N VAL A 205 -10.88 -23.04 13.18
CA VAL A 205 -11.82 -23.37 14.25
C VAL A 205 -13.11 -22.62 13.98
N ASP A 206 -14.18 -23.35 13.71
CA ASP A 206 -15.46 -22.80 13.26
C ASP A 206 -15.25 -21.85 12.06
N ASP A 207 -15.65 -20.58 12.17
CA ASP A 207 -15.50 -19.58 11.11
C ASP A 207 -14.17 -18.78 11.20
N ARG A 208 -13.29 -19.07 12.17
CA ARG A 208 -12.05 -18.31 12.40
C ARG A 208 -10.83 -19.09 11.93
N ARG A 209 -9.89 -18.38 11.30
CA ARG A 209 -8.65 -18.94 10.72
C ARG A 209 -7.41 -18.21 11.23
N PHE A 210 -6.33 -18.95 11.40
CA PHE A 210 -5.02 -18.40 11.71
C PHE A 210 -3.90 -19.18 11.02
N VAL A 211 -2.78 -18.50 10.77
CA VAL A 211 -1.64 -19.04 10.03
C VAL A 211 -0.59 -19.56 11.01
N VAL A 212 -0.14 -20.79 10.76
CA VAL A 212 0.93 -21.44 11.51
C VAL A 212 2.12 -21.63 10.58
N CYS A 213 3.31 -21.20 11.00
CA CYS A 213 4.54 -21.42 10.27
C CYS A 213 5.54 -22.25 11.08
N ASP A 214 6.32 -23.07 10.38
CA ASP A 214 7.53 -23.67 10.91
C ASP A 214 8.65 -22.62 10.91
N VAL A 215 9.42 -22.52 11.99
CA VAL A 215 10.62 -21.67 12.07
C VAL A 215 11.85 -22.55 11.78
N PRO A 216 12.26 -22.70 10.50
CA PRO A 216 13.43 -23.50 10.15
C PRO A 216 14.71 -22.84 10.68
N GLY A 217 15.72 -23.67 10.99
CA GLY A 217 17.10 -23.20 11.16
C GLY A 217 17.53 -22.82 12.58
N LEU A 218 16.68 -22.97 13.60
CA LEU A 218 17.06 -22.73 15.00
C LEU A 218 18.07 -23.73 15.56
N ILE A 219 18.63 -24.68 14.81
CA ILE A 219 19.47 -25.79 15.37
C ILE A 219 20.57 -26.26 14.39
N GLU A 220 20.71 -25.59 13.25
CA GLU A 220 21.72 -25.92 12.21
C GLU A 220 22.79 -24.83 12.09
N GLY A 221 23.34 -24.37 13.21
CA GLY A 221 24.50 -23.48 13.18
C GLY A 221 24.24 -22.14 12.48
N ALA A 222 23.02 -21.59 12.60
CA ALA A 222 22.64 -20.28 12.05
C ALA A 222 23.53 -19.13 12.56
N SER A 223 24.19 -19.32 13.71
CA SER A 223 25.22 -18.43 14.24
C SER A 223 26.51 -18.36 13.41
N LYS A 224 26.70 -19.21 12.37
CA LYS A 224 27.87 -19.19 11.45
C LYS A 224 27.56 -18.68 10.03
N GLY A 225 26.60 -17.78 9.87
CA GLY A 225 26.56 -16.87 8.73
C GLY A 225 26.29 -17.50 7.35
N LYS A 226 25.55 -18.62 7.28
CA LYS A 226 25.06 -19.16 6.00
C LYS A 226 23.58 -18.82 5.79
N GLY A 227 23.35 -17.65 5.20
CA GLY A 227 22.34 -17.50 4.14
C GLY A 227 20.85 -17.56 4.50
N LEU A 228 20.43 -17.25 5.72
CA LEU A 228 19.05 -16.83 5.97
C LEU A 228 19.04 -15.30 5.80
N GLY A 229 18.52 -14.81 4.67
CA GLY A 229 18.54 -13.38 4.35
C GLY A 229 17.86 -12.53 5.43
N HIS A 230 18.34 -11.29 5.64
CA HIS A 230 17.71 -10.31 6.57
C HIS A 230 16.19 -10.18 6.37
N THR A 231 15.71 -10.40 5.15
CA THR A 231 14.29 -10.38 4.80
C THR A 231 13.53 -11.51 5.51
N PHE A 232 14.01 -12.75 5.53
CA PHE A 232 13.32 -13.89 6.19
C PHE A 232 13.20 -13.68 7.70
N LEU A 233 14.25 -13.14 8.33
CA LEU A 233 14.28 -12.81 9.76
C LEU A 233 13.15 -11.85 10.14
N ARG A 234 12.95 -10.80 9.34
CA ARG A 234 11.87 -9.83 9.53
C ARG A 234 10.46 -10.47 9.49
N HIS A 235 10.29 -11.57 8.75
CA HIS A 235 9.01 -12.26 8.64
C HIS A 235 8.71 -13.14 9.87
N ILE A 236 9.70 -13.87 10.39
CA ILE A 236 9.52 -14.68 11.62
C ILE A 236 9.36 -13.78 12.86
N GLU A 237 10.08 -12.64 12.89
CA GLU A 237 9.95 -11.66 13.97
C GLU A 237 8.55 -11.03 14.06
N ARG A 238 7.67 -11.25 13.09
CA ARG A 238 6.28 -10.78 13.11
C ARG A 238 5.29 -11.83 13.61
N THR A 239 5.76 -13.02 14.02
CA THR A 239 4.88 -14.03 14.62
C THR A 239 4.16 -13.50 15.86
N GLY A 240 2.91 -13.89 16.08
CA GLY A 240 2.20 -13.44 17.28
C GLY A 240 2.69 -14.11 18.54
N ILE A 241 2.62 -15.43 18.47
CA ILE A 241 2.98 -16.32 19.57
C ILE A 241 3.96 -17.36 19.08
N VAL A 242 4.77 -17.86 20.02
CA VAL A 242 5.73 -18.92 19.76
C VAL A 242 5.22 -20.19 20.43
N VAL A 243 5.07 -21.26 19.68
CA VAL A 243 4.73 -22.59 20.20
C VAL A 243 6.00 -23.43 20.21
N HIS A 244 6.46 -23.77 21.40
CA HIS A 244 7.66 -24.56 21.61
C HIS A 244 7.31 -26.03 21.73
N MET A 245 7.68 -26.81 20.71
CA MET A 245 7.45 -28.25 20.66
C MET A 245 8.60 -29.03 21.32
N LEU A 246 8.29 -29.75 22.39
CA LEU A 246 9.19 -30.70 23.05
C LEU A 246 8.91 -32.11 22.57
N ASP A 247 9.98 -32.87 22.32
CA ASP A 247 9.91 -34.22 21.76
C ASP A 247 10.12 -35.28 22.85
N LEU A 248 9.05 -35.99 23.23
CA LEU A 248 9.13 -37.08 24.22
C LEU A 248 10.06 -38.22 23.80
N ALA A 249 10.24 -38.46 22.49
CA ALA A 249 11.10 -39.55 22.02
C ALA A 249 12.57 -39.35 22.42
N ARG A 250 13.03 -38.09 22.53
CA ARG A 250 14.41 -37.76 22.90
C ARG A 250 14.72 -38.02 24.38
N ALA A 251 13.67 -38.03 25.20
CA ALA A 251 13.78 -38.24 26.63
C ALA A 251 13.56 -39.70 27.04
N LEU A 252 13.35 -40.61 26.09
CA LEU A 252 13.11 -42.01 26.40
C LEU A 252 14.42 -42.70 26.79
N ARG A 253 14.47 -43.25 28.02
CA ARG A 253 15.61 -44.03 28.51
C ARG A 253 15.52 -45.47 27.99
N GLU A 254 16.68 -46.13 27.86
CA GLU A 254 16.78 -47.58 27.64
C GLU A 254 16.15 -48.32 28.85
N GLY A 255 14.85 -48.63 28.76
CA GLY A 255 14.04 -49.14 29.86
C GLY A 255 12.61 -48.57 29.94
N GLY A 256 12.25 -47.60 29.08
CA GLY A 256 10.87 -47.10 28.94
C GLY A 256 10.48 -45.98 29.91
N GLY A 257 11.39 -45.53 30.77
CA GLY A 257 11.22 -44.33 31.61
C GLY A 257 11.55 -43.05 30.84
N ILE A 258 10.93 -41.93 31.23
CA ILE A 258 11.14 -40.62 30.61
C ILE A 258 12.07 -39.78 31.47
N ASP A 259 13.15 -39.27 30.87
CA ASP A 259 14.11 -38.36 31.49
C ASP A 259 13.61 -36.92 31.39
N VAL A 260 12.95 -36.46 32.45
CA VAL A 260 12.37 -35.11 32.53
C VAL A 260 13.44 -34.02 32.54
N GLU A 261 14.64 -34.30 33.07
CA GLU A 261 15.74 -33.34 33.12
C GLU A 261 16.25 -33.04 31.71
N SER A 262 16.37 -34.07 30.88
CA SER A 262 16.73 -33.94 29.46
C SER A 262 15.75 -33.05 28.68
N LEU A 263 14.44 -33.18 28.92
CA LEU A 263 13.43 -32.31 28.28
C LEU A 263 13.53 -30.86 28.74
N ALA A 264 13.80 -30.62 30.02
CA ALA A 264 14.00 -29.29 30.56
C ALA A 264 15.26 -28.62 29.98
N ASP A 265 16.31 -29.41 29.75
CA ASP A 265 17.54 -28.93 29.11
C ASP A 265 17.38 -28.66 27.61
N ASP A 266 16.62 -29.51 26.90
CA ASP A 266 16.22 -29.25 25.51
C ASP A 266 15.47 -27.90 25.42
N HIS A 267 14.51 -27.66 26.33
CA HIS A 267 13.79 -26.38 26.41
C HIS A 267 14.73 -25.18 26.63
N ARG A 268 15.63 -25.27 27.61
CA ARG A 268 16.61 -24.19 27.92
C ARG A 268 17.60 -23.94 26.78
N THR A 269 17.92 -24.96 26.00
CA THR A 269 18.85 -24.86 24.87
C THR A 269 18.20 -24.09 23.73
N ILE A 270 16.99 -24.49 23.32
CA ILE A 270 16.23 -23.80 22.28
C ILE A 270 15.93 -22.34 22.69
N ARG A 271 15.63 -22.09 23.97
CA ARG A 271 15.39 -20.72 24.45
C ARG A 271 16.62 -19.82 24.36
N ARG A 272 17.79 -20.31 24.77
CA ARG A 272 19.07 -19.58 24.61
C ARG A 272 19.38 -19.30 23.15
N GLU A 273 19.07 -20.24 22.27
CA GLU A 273 19.26 -20.07 20.83
C GLU A 273 18.28 -19.05 20.25
N LEU A 274 17.00 -19.09 20.66
CA LEU A 274 15.98 -18.11 20.30
C LEU A 274 16.37 -16.69 20.73
N GLU A 275 16.87 -16.52 21.96
CA GLU A 275 17.37 -15.24 22.48
C GLU A 275 18.59 -14.75 21.68
N SER A 276 19.49 -15.65 21.29
CA SER A 276 20.65 -15.30 20.45
C SER A 276 20.27 -14.95 19.00
N TYR A 277 19.16 -15.51 18.52
CA TYR A 277 18.66 -15.35 17.17
C TYR A 277 17.86 -14.05 17.01
N SER A 278 16.90 -13.80 17.91
CA SER A 278 16.11 -12.57 17.94
C SER A 278 15.57 -12.29 19.35
N PRO A 279 16.05 -11.23 20.03
CA PRO A 279 15.51 -10.80 21.31
C PRO A 279 14.02 -10.46 21.25
N ILE A 280 13.54 -9.96 20.11
CA ILE A 280 12.13 -9.60 19.89
C ILE A 280 11.27 -10.86 19.90
N LEU A 281 11.71 -11.93 19.23
CA LEU A 281 11.00 -13.20 19.19
C LEU A 281 11.00 -13.90 20.55
N ALA A 282 12.10 -13.84 21.29
CA ALA A 282 12.23 -14.41 22.62
C ALA A 282 11.38 -13.69 23.68
N ALA A 283 11.04 -12.42 23.48
CA ALA A 283 10.17 -11.65 24.37
C ALA A 283 8.68 -11.99 24.23
N LYS A 284 8.28 -12.73 23.18
CA LYS A 284 6.87 -13.04 22.91
C LYS A 284 6.31 -14.10 23.85
N LYS A 285 4.98 -14.20 23.86
CA LYS A 285 4.25 -15.23 24.59
C LYS A 285 4.61 -16.62 24.04
N GLU A 286 5.34 -17.38 24.85
CA GLU A 286 5.79 -18.74 24.57
C GLU A 286 4.81 -19.75 25.17
N LEU A 287 4.37 -20.72 24.36
CA LEU A 287 3.50 -21.83 24.78
C LEU A 287 4.20 -23.16 24.52
N VAL A 288 4.51 -23.89 25.59
CA VAL A 288 5.21 -25.18 25.49
C VAL A 288 4.21 -26.31 25.21
N VAL A 289 4.46 -27.07 24.14
CA VAL A 289 3.63 -28.20 23.73
C VAL A 289 4.47 -29.47 23.74
N LEU A 290 4.01 -30.48 24.48
CA LEU A 290 4.66 -31.78 24.55
C LEU A 290 4.12 -32.67 23.42
N ASN A 291 4.98 -33.15 22.53
CA ASN A 291 4.59 -33.97 21.38
C ASN A 291 5.09 -35.42 21.51
N LYS A 292 4.49 -36.33 20.73
CA LYS A 292 4.74 -37.78 20.72
C LYS A 292 4.37 -38.50 22.02
N THR A 293 3.24 -38.09 22.60
CA THR A 293 2.66 -38.73 23.81
C THR A 293 2.30 -40.20 23.61
N ASP A 294 2.10 -40.66 22.37
CA ASP A 294 1.90 -42.06 22.02
C ASP A 294 3.08 -42.97 22.39
N LEU A 295 4.29 -42.39 22.54
CA LEU A 295 5.49 -43.12 22.95
C LEU A 295 5.68 -43.18 24.47
N ALA A 296 4.92 -42.38 25.22
CA ALA A 296 4.93 -42.44 26.67
C ALA A 296 4.03 -43.59 27.12
N GLY A 297 4.62 -44.72 27.52
CA GLY A 297 3.87 -45.88 28.05
C GLY A 297 3.24 -45.66 29.43
N GLY A 298 2.90 -44.43 29.85
CA GLY A 298 2.53 -44.08 31.24
C GLY A 298 1.82 -42.72 31.43
N ASP A 299 1.84 -42.22 32.69
CA ASP A 299 1.14 -41.02 33.19
C ASP A 299 1.73 -39.70 32.62
N VAL A 300 1.16 -39.21 31.52
CA VAL A 300 1.53 -37.93 30.89
C VAL A 300 1.33 -36.75 31.85
N ASP A 301 0.34 -36.80 32.74
CA ASP A 301 0.08 -35.74 33.73
C ASP A 301 1.15 -35.72 34.84
N GLY A 302 1.78 -36.86 35.12
CA GLY A 302 2.96 -36.97 35.97
C GLY A 302 4.16 -36.21 35.38
N ILE A 303 4.43 -36.42 34.09
CA ILE A 303 5.54 -35.77 33.36
C ILE A 303 5.34 -34.26 33.30
N VAL A 304 4.11 -33.80 33.05
CA VAL A 304 3.77 -32.37 33.04
C VAL A 304 4.01 -31.73 34.41
N ARG A 305 3.63 -32.42 35.50
CA ARG A 305 3.88 -31.94 36.87
C ARG A 305 5.37 -31.85 37.19
N ASP A 306 6.16 -32.83 36.76
CA ASP A 306 7.61 -32.84 36.99
C ASP A 306 8.33 -31.77 36.16
N LEU A 307 7.93 -31.54 34.90
CA LEU A 307 8.43 -30.41 34.11
C LEU A 307 8.14 -29.06 34.78
N GLY A 308 6.97 -28.91 35.41
CA GLY A 308 6.63 -27.74 36.19
C GLY A 308 7.59 -27.49 37.36
N ARG A 309 8.10 -28.54 38.02
CA ARG A 309 9.13 -28.43 39.08
C ARG A 309 10.48 -27.94 38.54
N HIS A 310 10.78 -28.21 37.27
CA HIS A 310 11.98 -27.75 36.59
C HIS A 310 11.81 -26.37 35.90
N GLY A 311 10.67 -25.71 36.10
CA GLY A 311 10.38 -24.37 35.60
C GLY A 311 9.80 -24.31 34.18
N VAL A 312 9.35 -25.44 33.62
CA VAL A 312 8.75 -25.52 32.29
C VAL A 312 7.24 -25.74 32.40
N SER A 313 6.45 -24.74 32.04
CA SER A 313 4.99 -24.82 32.07
C SER A 313 4.46 -25.38 30.75
N VAL A 314 4.03 -26.64 30.75
CA VAL A 314 3.43 -27.28 29.59
C VAL A 314 2.00 -26.79 29.38
N PHE A 315 1.73 -26.21 28.20
CA PHE A 315 0.41 -25.76 27.80
C PHE A 315 -0.50 -26.95 27.45
N ARG A 316 -0.05 -27.85 26.58
CA ARG A 316 -0.79 -29.05 26.16
C ARG A 316 0.16 -30.19 25.80
N ALA A 317 -0.34 -31.42 25.91
CA ALA A 317 0.32 -32.62 25.45
C ALA A 317 -0.48 -33.21 24.28
N ILE A 318 0.20 -33.53 23.19
CA ILE A 318 -0.40 -33.98 21.92
C ILE A 318 0.37 -35.15 21.32
N SER A 319 -0.25 -35.82 20.37
CA SER A 319 0.43 -36.70 19.43
C SER A 319 0.01 -36.31 18.02
N ALA A 320 0.91 -35.59 17.32
CA ALA A 320 0.67 -35.21 15.94
C ALA A 320 0.49 -36.44 15.03
N ALA A 321 1.21 -37.55 15.30
CA ALA A 321 1.14 -38.77 14.49
C ALA A 321 -0.22 -39.49 14.59
N THR A 322 -0.82 -39.51 15.79
CA THR A 322 -2.13 -40.17 16.01
C THR A 322 -3.30 -39.20 15.94
N HIS A 323 -3.05 -37.93 15.64
CA HIS A 323 -4.00 -36.81 15.70
C HIS A 323 -4.56 -36.49 17.10
N ALA A 324 -4.16 -37.22 18.15
CA ALA A 324 -4.67 -37.04 19.50
C ALA A 324 -4.26 -35.67 20.08
N GLY A 325 -5.25 -34.92 20.61
CA GLY A 325 -5.01 -33.62 21.25
C GLY A 325 -4.77 -32.45 20.30
N THR A 326 -4.71 -32.69 18.98
CA THR A 326 -4.36 -31.65 18.00
C THR A 326 -5.48 -30.64 17.79
N GLN A 327 -6.74 -31.07 17.77
CA GLN A 327 -7.90 -30.16 17.66
C GLN A 327 -8.08 -29.33 18.93
N GLU A 328 -7.87 -29.94 20.10
CA GLU A 328 -7.92 -29.27 21.39
C GLU A 328 -6.82 -28.21 21.52
N LEU A 329 -5.62 -28.49 20.99
CA LEU A 329 -4.54 -27.52 20.90
C LEU A 329 -4.95 -26.33 20.01
N VAL A 330 -5.45 -26.56 18.80
CA VAL A 330 -5.85 -25.49 17.88
C VAL A 330 -6.97 -24.63 18.48
N ARG A 331 -7.98 -25.24 19.11
CA ARG A 331 -9.05 -24.53 19.83
C ARG A 331 -8.52 -23.70 21.00
N ALA A 332 -7.52 -24.21 21.72
CA ALA A 332 -6.91 -23.50 22.84
C ALA A 332 -5.96 -22.37 22.41
N LEU A 333 -5.35 -22.48 21.22
CA LEU A 333 -4.50 -21.43 20.65
C LEU A 333 -5.33 -20.25 20.12
N LEU A 334 -6.49 -20.50 19.54
CA LEU A 334 -7.35 -19.46 18.96
C LEU A 334 -7.60 -18.24 19.87
N PRO A 335 -8.07 -18.37 21.13
CA PRO A 335 -8.31 -17.20 21.98
C PRO A 335 -7.02 -16.42 22.28
N ILE A 336 -5.88 -17.10 22.39
CA ILE A 336 -4.58 -16.46 22.65
C ILE A 336 -4.11 -15.71 21.40
N VAL A 337 -4.27 -16.30 20.21
CA VAL A 337 -3.96 -15.64 18.95
C VAL A 337 -4.83 -14.40 18.76
N LEU A 338 -6.12 -14.49 19.07
CA LEU A 338 -7.04 -13.35 18.98
C LEU A 338 -6.72 -12.25 20.00
N GLU A 339 -6.33 -12.61 21.23
CA GLU A 339 -5.84 -11.66 22.25
C GLU A 339 -4.57 -10.96 21.77
N GLU A 340 -3.63 -11.70 21.17
CA GLU A 340 -2.37 -11.13 20.68
C GLU A 340 -2.55 -10.36 19.36
N ARG A 341 -3.55 -10.69 18.55
CA ARG A 341 -3.99 -9.87 17.42
C ARG A 341 -4.57 -8.56 17.94
N THR A 342 -5.54 -8.62 18.84
CA THR A 342 -6.13 -7.41 19.46
C THR A 342 -5.11 -6.55 20.23
N ARG A 343 -4.09 -7.13 20.86
CA ARG A 343 -2.99 -6.36 21.47
C ARG A 343 -2.09 -5.70 20.42
N ARG A 344 -1.86 -6.35 19.27
CA ARG A 344 -1.13 -5.76 18.13
C ARG A 344 -1.97 -4.71 17.40
N ASP A 345 -3.29 -4.87 17.39
CA ASP A 345 -4.26 -3.98 16.76
C ASP A 345 -4.59 -2.77 17.66
N GLN A 346 -4.42 -2.90 18.98
CA GLN A 346 -4.37 -1.77 19.89
C GLN A 346 -3.06 -1.02 19.64
N PRO A 347 -3.10 0.24 19.17
CA PRO A 347 -1.90 1.04 19.08
C PRO A 347 -1.28 1.12 20.48
N GLU A 348 0.05 1.12 20.56
CA GLU A 348 0.77 1.67 21.71
C GLU A 348 0.38 3.16 21.84
N GLU A 349 -0.78 3.43 22.43
CA GLU A 349 -1.42 4.74 22.49
C GLU A 349 -0.77 5.70 23.49
N GLU A 350 0.33 5.31 24.15
CA GLU A 350 0.95 6.15 25.20
C GLU A 350 2.48 6.34 25.10
N ALA A 351 3.19 5.78 24.11
CA ALA A 351 4.66 5.94 24.02
C ALA A 351 5.14 6.89 22.91
N ASP A 352 4.33 7.20 21.90
CA ASP A 352 4.76 8.07 20.78
C ASP A 352 3.75 9.17 20.40
N ALA A 353 2.88 9.57 21.35
CA ALA A 353 2.09 10.80 21.27
C ALA A 353 2.95 12.10 21.35
N ALA A 354 4.27 11.98 21.21
CA ALA A 354 5.22 13.07 21.00
C ALA A 354 5.73 13.17 19.55
N ALA A 355 5.29 12.32 18.62
CA ALA A 355 5.32 12.65 17.21
C ALA A 355 4.13 13.57 16.94
N LEU A 356 4.35 14.86 17.23
CA LEU A 356 3.53 16.00 16.83
C LEU A 356 2.68 15.64 15.60
N PRO A 357 1.35 15.91 15.57
CA PRO A 357 0.74 16.10 14.29
C PRO A 357 1.55 17.22 13.65
N VAL A 358 2.41 16.87 12.69
CA VAL A 358 2.84 17.85 11.71
C VAL A 358 1.53 18.20 11.06
N LEU A 359 0.90 19.25 11.59
CA LEU A 359 -0.05 20.08 10.89
C LEU A 359 0.72 20.53 9.65
N ARG A 360 0.74 19.68 8.62
CA ARG A 360 1.04 20.11 7.27
C ARG A 360 -0.11 21.06 7.00
N PRO A 361 0.13 22.36 6.90
CA PRO A 361 -0.93 23.29 6.55
C PRO A 361 -1.36 22.85 5.15
N HIS A 362 -2.50 22.18 5.03
CA HIS A 362 -3.17 21.94 3.75
C HIS A 362 -3.86 23.24 3.26
N ILE A 363 -3.27 24.36 3.65
CA ILE A 363 -3.65 25.74 3.43
C ILE A 363 -2.30 26.36 3.06
N ASP A 364 -1.81 26.19 1.83
CA ASP A 364 -1.87 27.31 0.89
C ASP A 364 -1.71 26.95 -0.61
N ASP A 365 -1.46 25.70 -1.01
CA ASP A 365 -1.09 25.40 -2.43
C ASP A 365 -2.26 25.29 -3.43
N ILE A 366 -3.52 25.41 -2.97
CA ILE A 366 -4.71 25.29 -3.86
C ILE A 366 -5.08 26.65 -4.50
N ARG A 367 -4.55 27.76 -3.99
CA ARG A 367 -4.86 29.09 -4.53
C ARG A 367 -4.03 29.35 -5.78
N MET A 368 -4.66 29.97 -6.79
CA MET A 368 -3.98 30.39 -8.02
C MET A 368 -2.73 31.26 -7.78
N GLY A 369 -2.63 31.92 -6.62
CA GLY A 369 -1.51 32.77 -6.21
C GLY A 369 -0.34 32.08 -5.51
N ALA A 370 -0.46 30.80 -5.15
CA ALA A 370 0.61 30.05 -4.51
C ALA A 370 1.50 29.40 -5.58
N TYR A 371 2.57 30.09 -5.96
CA TYR A 371 3.59 29.57 -6.87
C TYR A 371 4.99 29.89 -6.35
N ARG A 372 5.93 28.98 -6.59
CA ARG A 372 7.35 29.14 -6.35
C ARG A 372 8.06 29.26 -7.70
N ILE A 373 9.04 30.15 -7.79
CA ILE A 373 9.91 30.24 -8.94
C ILE A 373 11.24 29.60 -8.55
N GLU A 374 11.62 28.56 -9.27
CA GLU A 374 12.92 27.90 -9.18
C GLU A 374 13.77 28.38 -10.35
N GLU A 375 14.91 28.98 -10.01
CA GLU A 375 15.86 29.48 -11.00
C GLU A 375 17.01 28.47 -11.14
N THR A 376 17.11 27.87 -12.31
CA THR A 376 18.28 27.06 -12.70
C THR A 376 19.13 27.85 -13.69
N ASP A 377 20.40 27.49 -13.85
CA ASP A 377 21.31 28.17 -14.78
C ASP A 377 20.79 28.20 -16.22
N ASP A 378 20.01 27.19 -16.62
CA ASP A 378 19.48 27.02 -17.98
C ASP A 378 17.99 27.38 -18.16
N ALA A 379 17.21 27.53 -17.09
CA ALA A 379 15.75 27.73 -17.19
C ALA A 379 15.12 28.41 -15.97
N ILE A 380 13.97 29.05 -16.19
CA ILE A 380 13.09 29.53 -15.12
C ILE A 380 11.92 28.55 -15.01
N VAL A 381 11.79 27.85 -13.88
CA VAL A 381 10.73 26.88 -13.64
C VAL A 381 9.76 27.43 -12.61
N ILE A 382 8.48 27.51 -12.97
CA ILE A 382 7.42 27.98 -12.09
C ILE A 382 6.65 26.76 -11.60
N ARG A 383 6.77 26.49 -10.29
CA ARG A 383 6.08 25.38 -9.62
C ARG A 383 4.86 25.89 -8.87
N GLY A 384 3.70 25.32 -9.16
CA GLY A 384 2.46 25.70 -8.51
C GLY A 384 1.32 24.81 -8.97
N LYS A 385 0.76 24.01 -8.06
CA LYS A 385 -0.19 22.94 -8.40
C LYS A 385 -1.34 23.42 -9.31
N ARG A 386 -1.99 24.53 -8.94
CA ARG A 386 -3.12 25.08 -9.70
C ARG A 386 -2.70 25.71 -11.03
N LEU A 387 -1.49 26.26 -11.09
CA LEU A 387 -0.95 26.90 -12.28
C LEU A 387 -0.50 25.87 -13.33
N GLU A 388 0.17 24.81 -12.87
CA GLU A 388 0.54 23.64 -13.67
C GLU A 388 -0.71 22.96 -14.24
N GLN A 389 -1.70 22.69 -13.38
CA GLN A 389 -3.01 22.18 -13.82
C GLN A 389 -3.65 23.04 -14.91
N MET A 390 -3.73 24.35 -14.71
CA MET A 390 -4.31 25.25 -15.72
C MET A 390 -3.54 25.20 -17.03
N THR A 391 -2.21 25.13 -16.98
CA THR A 391 -1.35 25.08 -18.16
C THR A 391 -1.59 23.80 -18.95
N ILE A 392 -1.69 22.65 -18.28
CA ILE A 392 -2.02 21.36 -18.89
C ILE A 392 -3.43 21.35 -19.49
N MET A 393 -4.39 21.98 -18.82
CA MET A 393 -5.79 22.03 -19.26
C MET A 393 -6.05 23.10 -20.34
N THR A 394 -5.07 23.92 -20.70
CA THR A 394 -5.22 24.98 -21.71
C THR A 394 -4.89 24.45 -23.10
N ASN A 395 -5.79 24.65 -24.06
CA ASN A 395 -5.50 24.40 -25.47
C ASN A 395 -4.76 25.61 -26.08
N PHE A 396 -3.44 25.52 -26.26
CA PHE A 396 -2.62 26.60 -26.80
C PHE A 396 -2.86 26.93 -28.27
N ASP A 397 -3.53 26.06 -29.03
CA ASP A 397 -3.87 26.32 -30.44
C ASP A 397 -5.04 27.30 -30.59
N SER A 398 -5.81 27.53 -29.52
CA SER A 398 -6.92 28.48 -29.52
C SER A 398 -6.45 29.86 -29.05
N SER A 399 -6.63 30.87 -29.91
CA SER A 399 -6.33 32.27 -29.59
C SER A 399 -7.10 32.78 -28.38
N GLY A 400 -8.37 32.38 -28.23
CA GLY A 400 -9.20 32.70 -27.07
C GLY A 400 -8.69 32.08 -25.76
N ALA A 401 -8.24 30.83 -25.81
CA ALA A 401 -7.64 30.14 -24.66
C ALA A 401 -6.31 30.78 -24.25
N LEU A 402 -5.47 31.13 -25.22
CA LEU A 402 -4.19 31.81 -24.99
C LEU A 402 -4.39 33.20 -24.36
N SER A 403 -5.36 33.98 -24.86
CA SER A 403 -5.74 35.28 -24.28
C SER A 403 -6.16 35.13 -22.81
N ARG A 404 -6.99 34.12 -22.50
CA ARG A 404 -7.38 33.85 -21.11
C ARG A 404 -6.19 33.42 -20.26
N PHE A 405 -5.33 32.55 -20.76
CA PHE A 405 -4.14 32.09 -20.06
C PHE A 405 -3.25 33.29 -19.66
N ARG A 406 -3.01 34.22 -20.59
CA ARG A 406 -2.28 35.47 -20.33
C ARG A 406 -2.97 36.35 -19.29
N ASP A 407 -4.29 36.54 -19.37
CA ASP A 407 -5.05 37.34 -18.38
C ASP A 407 -4.88 36.79 -16.97
N VAL A 408 -4.94 35.46 -16.84
CA VAL A 408 -4.80 34.80 -15.54
C VAL A 408 -3.38 34.97 -15.02
N LEU A 409 -2.36 34.76 -15.85
CA LEU A 409 -0.96 34.99 -15.45
C LEU A 409 -0.68 36.45 -15.08
N SER A 410 -1.33 37.40 -15.75
CA SER A 410 -1.28 38.84 -15.42
C SER A 410 -1.87 39.11 -14.03
N ARG A 411 -3.07 38.59 -13.76
CA ARG A 411 -3.77 38.77 -12.47
C ARG A 411 -3.06 38.12 -11.30
N VAL A 412 -2.46 36.94 -11.52
CA VAL A 412 -1.66 36.22 -10.53
C VAL A 412 -0.29 36.87 -10.32
N GLY A 413 0.14 37.73 -11.24
CA GLY A 413 1.42 38.46 -11.16
C GLY A 413 2.63 37.69 -11.71
N VAL A 414 2.41 36.53 -12.31
CA VAL A 414 3.46 35.69 -12.90
C VAL A 414 4.17 36.42 -14.04
N LEU A 415 3.42 37.09 -14.93
CA LEU A 415 4.01 37.86 -16.03
C LEU A 415 4.99 38.93 -15.52
N ARG A 416 4.61 39.68 -14.47
CA ARG A 416 5.49 40.69 -13.86
C ARG A 416 6.74 40.07 -13.24
N ALA A 417 6.60 38.91 -12.60
CA ALA A 417 7.73 38.19 -12.00
C ALA A 417 8.71 37.70 -13.08
N VAL A 418 8.19 37.08 -14.14
CA VAL A 418 8.99 36.58 -15.28
C VAL A 418 9.69 37.72 -16.02
N SER A 419 9.00 38.83 -16.30
CA SER A 419 9.61 39.99 -16.98
C SER A 419 10.75 40.61 -16.18
N ARG A 420 10.62 40.70 -14.84
CA ARG A 420 11.72 41.17 -13.96
C ARG A 420 12.94 40.24 -14.02
N LEU A 421 12.73 38.93 -14.10
CA LEU A 421 13.81 37.95 -14.18
C LEU A 421 14.48 37.96 -15.56
N ARG A 422 13.70 38.06 -16.63
CA ARG A 422 14.21 38.23 -18.01
C ARG A 422 15.08 39.47 -18.16
N GLN A 423 14.69 40.60 -17.56
CA GLN A 423 15.48 41.84 -17.57
C GLN A 423 16.83 41.72 -16.87
N LYS A 424 16.96 40.86 -15.85
CA LYS A 424 18.21 40.68 -15.09
C LYS A 424 19.20 39.71 -15.73
N ARG A 425 18.73 38.69 -16.46
CA ARG A 425 19.56 37.53 -16.87
C ARG A 425 19.34 37.04 -18.30
N GLY A 426 18.62 37.79 -19.14
CA GLY A 426 18.41 37.48 -20.57
C GLY A 426 17.26 36.50 -20.85
N GLY A 427 17.08 36.15 -22.13
CA GLY A 427 15.95 35.38 -22.68
C GLY A 427 15.95 33.89 -22.38
N ARG A 428 16.04 33.48 -21.11
CA ARG A 428 15.97 32.07 -20.70
C ARG A 428 14.58 31.48 -20.99
N PRO A 429 14.49 30.17 -21.34
CA PRO A 429 13.22 29.50 -21.50
C PRO A 429 12.46 29.44 -20.16
N VAL A 430 11.15 29.61 -20.24
CA VAL A 430 10.25 29.65 -19.09
C VAL A 430 9.36 28.41 -19.14
N TYR A 431 9.32 27.68 -18.04
CA TYR A 431 8.50 26.49 -17.85
C TYR A 431 7.49 26.73 -16.73
N ILE A 432 6.27 26.22 -16.92
CA ILE A 432 5.30 26.05 -15.84
C ILE A 432 5.11 24.55 -15.67
N GLY A 433 5.57 24.02 -14.53
CA GLY A 433 5.76 22.57 -14.37
C GLY A 433 6.72 22.05 -15.45
N ASP A 434 6.22 21.14 -16.27
CA ASP A 434 7.01 20.50 -17.34
C ASP A 434 6.72 21.09 -18.75
N ILE A 435 5.78 22.04 -18.85
CA ILE A 435 5.38 22.65 -20.13
C ILE A 435 6.18 23.94 -20.36
N ARG A 436 6.85 24.02 -21.52
CA ARG A 436 7.53 25.23 -21.99
C ARG A 436 6.49 26.26 -22.46
N VAL A 437 6.51 27.45 -21.88
CA VAL A 437 5.51 28.51 -22.14
C VAL A 437 6.09 29.78 -22.75
N ASP A 438 7.37 29.81 -23.06
CA ASP A 438 8.09 31.02 -23.52
C ASP A 438 7.46 31.69 -24.75
N ALA A 439 7.04 30.91 -25.76
CA ALA A 439 6.37 31.40 -26.96
C ALA A 439 4.99 32.03 -26.67
N TYR A 440 4.33 31.57 -25.62
CA TYR A 440 2.98 32.00 -25.25
C TYR A 440 2.97 33.25 -24.35
N LEU A 441 4.13 33.62 -23.78
CA LEU A 441 4.30 34.76 -22.87
C LEU A 441 4.75 36.05 -23.56
N ALA A 442 5.11 36.01 -24.85
CA ALA A 442 5.47 37.23 -25.58
C ALA A 442 4.25 38.15 -25.70
N GLU A 443 4.43 39.43 -25.34
CA GLU A 443 3.54 40.49 -25.78
C GLU A 443 3.74 40.56 -27.30
N GLU A 444 2.72 40.17 -28.08
CA GLU A 444 2.62 40.75 -29.42
C GLU A 444 2.40 42.24 -29.17
N ASP A 445 3.46 43.02 -29.40
CA ASP A 445 3.32 44.44 -29.63
C ASP A 445 2.17 44.64 -30.62
N ALA A 446 1.26 45.54 -30.26
CA ALA A 446 0.12 45.90 -31.07
C ALA A 446 0.58 46.50 -32.42
N GLU A 447 0.80 45.65 -33.42
CA GLU A 447 0.70 46.00 -34.83
C GLU A 447 -0.69 45.62 -35.31
N ASP A 448 -1.67 46.47 -35.01
CA ASP A 448 -2.94 46.49 -35.74
C ASP A 448 -3.54 47.90 -35.70
N ASP A 449 -2.82 48.85 -36.31
CA ASP A 449 -3.40 50.06 -36.88
C ASP A 449 -2.73 50.36 -38.23
N ALA A 450 -2.91 49.43 -39.16
CA ALA A 450 -2.71 49.69 -40.58
C ALA A 450 -4.09 49.71 -41.25
N PRO A 451 -4.54 50.84 -41.83
CA PRO A 451 -5.79 50.85 -42.57
C PRO A 451 -5.62 49.98 -43.81
N LEU A 452 -6.48 48.96 -43.95
CA LEU A 452 -6.62 48.18 -45.17
C LEU A 452 -6.99 49.10 -46.35
N PRO A 453 -6.50 48.79 -47.58
CA PRO A 453 -6.63 49.66 -48.75
C PRO A 453 -8.06 49.89 -49.24
#